data_AF-A0A831XLD5-F1
#
_entry.id   AF-A0A831XLD5-F1
#
_cell.length_a   1.000
_cell.length_b   1.000
_cell.length_c   1.000
_cell.angle_alpha   90.00
_cell.angle_beta   90.00
_cell.angle_gamma   90.00
#
_symmetry.space_group_name_H-M   'P 1'
#
loop_
_entity.id
_entity.type
_entity.pdbx_description
1 polymer ?
#
loop_
_entity_poly.entity_id
_entity_poly.type
_entity_poly.pdbx_seq_one_letter_code
_entity_poly.pdbx_strand_id
1 'polypeptide(L)'
;MFWRPKQQRGERSVMAMRLVAVQMRIETHDYRSVEAFRERVFGVMRAIRQRVPKDPVLVVFPEDVGLGLVFTQDYERVRTSKTMVEAGFRLMEKYRPQPPDSEETVSFPMMVRRLLITLSPFVERVYHQVFSEAAKQFQAWVVGGSAPIAQGECVYNVCYTYNPAGERVLIQRKINLVPLEQELGLNLCSAPRELPVVETPAGKLGVLICLDGFQHDLLAQLVRQGARLVAMPSFNPLPWTPEQAQGWEAGLWEGVQKHRGVIGINPMGVGQLFDVMAEGRSSIVAHKSETPDKSGYLCRAQTKDQEEILVW
;
A
#
# COMPACT_ATOMS: atom_id res chain seq x y z
N MET A 1 -6.09 17.14 -17.46
CA MET A 1 -7.42 17.74 -17.31
C MET A 1 -7.64 17.86 -15.81
N PHE A 2 -7.66 19.05 -15.24
CA PHE A 2 -7.67 19.22 -13.78
C PHE A 2 -9.04 18.84 -13.21
N TRP A 3 -9.10 17.93 -12.23
CA TRP A 3 -10.33 17.64 -11.50
C TRP A 3 -10.70 18.85 -10.62
N ARG A 4 -11.94 19.33 -10.75
CA ARG A 4 -12.51 20.39 -9.90
C ARG A 4 -13.89 19.95 -9.42
N PRO A 5 -14.15 19.84 -8.11
CA PRO A 5 -15.51 19.66 -7.62
C PRO A 5 -16.34 20.93 -7.88
N LYS A 6 -17.65 20.76 -8.15
CA LYS A 6 -18.60 21.87 -8.31
C LYS A 6 -18.68 22.66 -7.00
N GLN A 7 -18.34 23.95 -7.05
CA GLN A 7 -18.34 24.86 -5.91
C GLN A 7 -19.74 25.03 -5.31
N GLN A 8 -19.89 24.75 -4.01
CA GLN A 8 -20.91 25.39 -3.17
C GLN A 8 -20.27 26.61 -2.48
N ARG A 9 -20.99 27.74 -2.42
CA ARG A 9 -20.48 29.02 -1.90
C ARG A 9 -20.07 28.88 -0.42
N GLY A 10 -18.76 28.96 -0.15
CA GLY A 10 -18.21 29.03 1.21
C GLY A 10 -16.91 28.25 1.43
N GLU A 11 -16.56 27.31 0.55
CA GLU A 11 -15.37 26.45 0.74
C GLU A 11 -14.10 27.07 0.16
N ARG A 12 -12.99 26.99 0.91
CA ARG A 12 -11.64 27.34 0.45
C ARG A 12 -11.38 26.65 -0.90
N SER A 13 -10.84 27.38 -1.87
CA SER A 13 -10.47 26.86 -3.19
C SER A 13 -9.60 25.61 -3.06
N VAL A 14 -10.17 24.43 -3.33
CA VAL A 14 -9.43 23.16 -3.44
C VAL A 14 -8.36 23.35 -4.52
N MET A 15 -7.09 23.21 -4.13
CA MET A 15 -5.99 23.32 -5.08
C MET A 15 -6.02 22.12 -6.03
N ALA A 16 -5.82 22.36 -7.32
CA ALA A 16 -5.71 21.28 -8.29
C ALA A 16 -4.44 20.46 -7.99
N MET A 17 -4.63 19.23 -7.50
CA MET A 17 -3.55 18.28 -7.20
C MET A 17 -3.63 17.13 -8.20
N ARG A 18 -2.47 16.64 -8.63
CA ARG A 18 -2.38 15.41 -9.44
C ARG A 18 -2.48 14.18 -8.56
N LEU A 19 -3.28 13.22 -9.00
CA LEU A 19 -3.44 11.95 -8.30
C LEU A 19 -2.61 10.91 -9.05
N VAL A 20 -1.78 10.17 -8.30
CA VAL A 20 -0.86 9.19 -8.86
C VAL A 20 -1.04 7.83 -8.19
N ALA A 21 -1.34 6.82 -9.00
CA ALA A 21 -1.29 5.42 -8.59
C ALA A 21 -0.02 4.77 -9.17
N VAL A 22 0.81 4.18 -8.32
CA VAL A 22 2.03 3.49 -8.72
C VAL A 22 1.75 1.99 -8.86
N GLN A 23 1.73 1.49 -10.08
CA GLN A 23 1.87 0.06 -10.33
C GLN A 23 3.34 -0.30 -10.21
N MET A 24 3.77 -0.67 -9.00
CA MET A 24 5.18 -0.85 -8.70
C MET A 24 5.60 -2.28 -8.99
N ARG A 25 6.63 -2.47 -9.83
CA ARG A 25 7.31 -3.76 -9.94
C ARG A 25 8.13 -4.02 -8.66
N ILE A 26 7.87 -5.13 -7.99
CA ILE A 26 8.54 -5.55 -6.76
C ILE A 26 9.41 -6.76 -7.09
N GLU A 27 10.71 -6.64 -6.81
CA GLU A 27 11.68 -7.70 -7.07
C GLU A 27 12.63 -7.88 -5.88
N THR A 28 13.15 -9.10 -5.70
CA THR A 28 14.06 -9.42 -4.59
C THR A 28 15.29 -8.51 -4.55
N HIS A 29 15.81 -8.13 -5.73
CA HIS A 29 17.00 -7.29 -5.84
C HIS A 29 16.81 -5.87 -5.28
N ASP A 30 15.57 -5.37 -5.21
CA ASP A 30 15.25 -4.07 -4.59
C ASP A 30 15.47 -4.11 -3.07
N TYR A 31 15.45 -5.30 -2.47
CA TYR A 31 15.65 -5.53 -1.05
C TYR A 31 17.05 -6.08 -0.72
N ARG A 32 18.03 -5.88 -1.61
CA ARG A 32 19.42 -6.29 -1.35
C ARG A 32 20.14 -5.47 -0.28
N SER A 33 19.70 -4.23 -0.08
CA SER A 33 20.17 -3.33 0.99
C SER A 33 19.15 -2.22 1.24
N VAL A 34 19.36 -1.43 2.30
CA VAL A 34 18.54 -0.24 2.58
C VAL A 34 18.66 0.79 1.45
N GLU A 35 19.86 0.96 0.91
CA GLU A 35 20.16 1.89 -0.18
C GLU A 35 19.47 1.46 -1.48
N ALA A 36 19.41 0.15 -1.75
CA ALA A 36 18.69 -0.38 -2.91
C ALA A 36 17.19 -0.08 -2.82
N PHE A 37 16.59 -0.34 -1.67
CA PHE A 37 15.17 -0.07 -1.45
C PHE A 37 14.87 1.43 -1.54
N ARG A 38 15.74 2.25 -0.94
CA ARG A 38 15.66 3.71 -1.05
C ARG A 38 15.72 4.15 -2.51
N GLU A 39 16.73 3.70 -3.26
CA GLU A 39 16.90 4.06 -4.66
C GLU A 39 15.70 3.61 -5.49
N ARG A 40 15.11 2.46 -5.17
CA ARG A 40 13.91 1.98 -5.83
C ARG A 40 12.72 2.94 -5.64
N VAL A 41 12.41 3.33 -4.40
CA VAL A 41 11.35 4.30 -4.10
C VAL A 41 11.65 5.66 -4.74
N PHE A 42 12.89 6.14 -4.63
CA PHE A 42 13.30 7.44 -5.15
C PHE A 42 13.30 7.46 -6.68
N GLY A 43 13.63 6.35 -7.34
CA GLY A 43 13.54 6.19 -8.79
C GLY A 43 12.12 6.37 -9.29
N VAL A 44 11.14 5.74 -8.63
CA VAL A 44 9.71 5.95 -8.93
C VAL A 44 9.33 7.43 -8.76
N MET A 45 9.71 8.05 -7.64
CA MET A 45 9.39 9.45 -7.38
C MET A 45 10.04 10.40 -8.39
N ARG A 46 11.28 10.14 -8.83
CA ARG A 46 11.94 10.88 -9.92
C ARG A 46 11.16 10.73 -11.23
N ALA A 47 10.73 9.52 -11.58
CA ALA A 47 9.92 9.28 -12.78
C ALA A 47 8.57 10.01 -12.73
N ILE A 48 7.91 10.05 -11.55
CA ILE A 48 6.69 10.84 -11.34
C ILE A 48 6.98 12.33 -11.57
N ARG A 49 8.05 12.87 -10.99
CA ARG A 49 8.41 14.29 -11.14
C ARG A 49 8.85 14.66 -12.56
N GLN A 50 9.37 13.73 -13.35
CA GLN A 50 9.59 13.98 -14.78
C GLN A 50 8.27 14.18 -15.54
N ARG A 51 7.19 13.47 -15.16
CA ARG A 51 5.85 13.60 -15.76
C ARG A 51 5.04 14.76 -15.18
N VAL A 52 5.25 15.07 -13.90
CA VAL A 52 4.54 16.13 -13.14
C VAL A 52 5.57 17.02 -12.41
N PRO A 53 6.25 17.93 -13.11
CA PRO A 53 7.39 18.64 -12.55
C PRO A 53 7.06 19.62 -11.44
N LYS A 54 5.89 20.29 -11.50
CA LYS A 54 5.56 21.42 -10.62
C LYS A 54 4.24 21.29 -9.87
N ASP A 55 3.28 20.53 -10.40
CA ASP A 55 1.97 20.44 -9.77
C ASP A 55 2.08 19.75 -8.39
N PRO A 56 1.29 20.17 -7.39
CA PRO A 56 1.09 19.38 -6.18
C PRO A 56 0.63 17.98 -6.55
N VAL A 57 1.14 16.96 -5.85
CA VAL A 57 0.86 15.55 -6.18
C VAL A 57 0.58 14.75 -4.92
N LEU A 58 -0.40 13.84 -5.00
CA LEU A 58 -0.62 12.74 -4.07
C LEU A 58 -0.22 11.44 -4.77
N VAL A 59 0.82 10.79 -4.25
CA VAL A 59 1.35 9.53 -4.77
C VAL A 59 0.93 8.40 -3.84
N VAL A 60 0.38 7.34 -4.40
CA VAL A 60 -0.04 6.14 -3.65
C VAL A 60 0.75 4.94 -4.13
N PHE A 61 1.50 4.34 -3.21
CA PHE A 61 2.27 3.10 -3.41
C PHE A 61 1.45 1.87 -3.01
N PRO A 62 1.78 0.68 -3.56
CA PRO A 62 1.03 -0.54 -3.30
C PRO A 62 1.27 -1.14 -1.92
N GLU A 63 0.42 -2.10 -1.55
CA GLU A 63 0.57 -2.90 -0.34
C GLU A 63 1.88 -3.72 -0.37
N ASP A 64 2.37 -4.07 0.83
CA ASP A 64 3.52 -4.94 1.06
C ASP A 64 4.87 -4.49 0.49
N VAL A 65 4.97 -3.25 0.00
CA VAL A 65 6.26 -2.64 -0.39
C VAL A 65 7.28 -2.65 0.75
N GLY A 66 6.83 -2.59 2.00
CA GLY A 66 7.71 -2.68 3.16
C GLY A 66 7.98 -4.11 3.65
N LEU A 67 7.22 -5.12 3.21
CA LEU A 67 7.41 -6.51 3.65
C LEU A 67 8.81 -7.02 3.30
N GLY A 68 9.30 -6.73 2.09
CA GLY A 68 10.62 -7.18 1.64
C GLY A 68 11.80 -6.64 2.45
N LEU A 69 11.61 -5.59 3.27
CA LEU A 69 12.67 -5.04 4.11
C LEU A 69 13.23 -6.05 5.12
N VAL A 70 12.46 -7.08 5.49
CA VAL A 70 12.96 -8.19 6.33
C VAL A 70 14.17 -8.89 5.70
N PHE A 71 14.28 -8.89 4.37
CA PHE A 71 15.36 -9.55 3.63
C PHE A 71 16.65 -8.70 3.58
N THR A 72 16.54 -7.37 3.69
CA THR A 72 17.71 -6.47 3.67
C THR A 72 18.67 -6.70 4.86
N GLN A 73 18.17 -7.33 5.93
CA GLN A 73 18.91 -7.69 7.14
C GLN A 73 19.94 -8.82 6.93
N ASP A 74 19.75 -9.65 5.91
CA ASP A 74 20.73 -10.65 5.46
C ASP A 74 20.41 -11.12 4.03
N TYR A 75 20.57 -10.23 3.07
CA TYR A 75 20.21 -10.54 1.69
C TYR A 75 21.00 -11.73 1.14
N GLU A 76 22.31 -11.81 1.43
CA GLU A 76 23.17 -12.92 0.98
C GLU A 76 22.68 -14.28 1.47
N ARG A 77 22.14 -14.35 2.67
CA ARG A 77 21.55 -15.57 3.23
C ARG A 77 20.28 -15.99 2.50
N VAL A 78 19.42 -15.04 2.12
CA VAL A 78 18.09 -15.35 1.58
C VAL A 78 18.05 -15.34 0.05
N ARG A 79 18.98 -14.70 -0.65
CA ARG A 79 18.92 -14.50 -2.11
C ARG A 79 18.90 -15.78 -2.94
N THR A 80 19.35 -16.90 -2.37
CA THR A 80 19.31 -18.23 -3.03
C THR A 80 18.12 -19.08 -2.59
N SER A 81 17.24 -18.55 -1.74
CA SER A 81 15.97 -19.20 -1.41
C SER A 81 15.08 -19.26 -2.64
N LYS A 82 14.32 -20.35 -2.77
CA LYS A 82 13.33 -20.53 -3.85
C LYS A 82 11.95 -20.02 -3.45
N THR A 83 11.66 -20.02 -2.16
CA THR A 83 10.35 -19.63 -1.62
C THR A 83 10.46 -18.60 -0.50
N MET A 84 9.39 -17.83 -0.29
CA MET A 84 9.23 -16.92 0.85
C MET A 84 9.38 -17.66 2.19
N VAL A 85 8.83 -18.89 2.26
CA VAL A 85 8.92 -19.75 3.45
C VAL A 85 10.36 -20.13 3.74
N GLU A 86 11.12 -20.55 2.73
CA GLU A 86 12.54 -20.88 2.86
C GLU A 86 13.36 -19.66 3.29
N ALA A 87 13.11 -18.49 2.70
CA ALA A 87 13.76 -17.25 3.11
C ALA A 87 13.48 -16.92 4.58
N GLY A 88 12.23 -17.08 5.02
CA GLY A 88 11.83 -16.93 6.43
C GLY A 88 12.57 -17.89 7.36
N PHE A 89 12.66 -19.18 7.03
CA PHE A 89 13.43 -20.16 7.81
C PHE A 89 14.90 -19.76 7.98
N ARG A 90 15.55 -19.35 6.90
CA ARG A 90 16.96 -18.94 6.97
C ARG A 90 17.14 -17.71 7.87
N LEU A 91 16.21 -16.75 7.84
CA LEU A 91 16.24 -15.63 8.78
C LEU A 91 16.02 -16.09 10.22
N MET A 92 15.11 -17.04 10.47
CA MET A 92 14.90 -17.62 11.80
C MET A 92 16.16 -18.29 12.36
N GLU A 93 16.93 -19.01 11.53
CA GLU A 93 18.21 -19.61 11.95
C GLU A 93 19.23 -18.57 12.46
N LYS A 94 19.24 -17.38 11.83
CA LYS A 94 20.13 -16.27 12.21
C LYS A 94 19.65 -15.57 13.48
N TYR A 95 18.38 -15.15 13.49
CA TYR A 95 17.86 -14.27 14.53
C TYR A 95 17.39 -15.03 15.77
N ARG A 96 17.19 -16.34 15.67
CA ARG A 96 16.73 -17.24 16.75
C ARG A 96 15.65 -16.59 17.62
N PRO A 97 14.52 -16.17 17.03
CA PRO A 97 13.45 -15.53 17.78
C PRO A 97 13.02 -16.41 18.95
N GLN A 98 12.87 -15.80 20.13
CA GLN A 98 12.49 -16.55 21.33
C GLN A 98 11.01 -16.97 21.24
N PRO A 99 10.65 -18.19 21.65
CA PRO A 99 9.25 -18.57 21.76
C PRO A 99 8.53 -17.71 22.84
N PRO A 100 7.19 -17.70 22.89
CA PRO A 100 6.46 -17.11 24.01
C PRO A 100 6.74 -17.87 25.31
N ASP A 101 6.85 -17.16 26.44
CA ASP A 101 7.09 -17.77 27.76
C ASP A 101 5.94 -18.70 28.23
N SER A 102 4.78 -18.62 27.58
CA SER A 102 3.52 -19.25 28.02
C SER A 102 3.06 -20.45 27.18
N GLU A 103 3.80 -20.91 26.17
CA GLU A 103 3.36 -22.01 25.30
C GLU A 103 4.25 -23.25 25.36
N GLU A 104 3.62 -24.42 25.58
CA GLU A 104 4.28 -25.73 25.61
C GLU A 104 4.67 -26.24 24.21
N THR A 105 4.01 -25.76 23.15
CA THR A 105 4.27 -26.15 21.76
C THR A 105 4.36 -24.94 20.84
N VAL A 106 5.48 -24.82 20.13
CA VAL A 106 5.77 -23.67 19.26
C VAL A 106 5.42 -24.01 17.81
N SER A 107 4.37 -23.39 17.26
CA SER A 107 3.97 -23.58 15.86
C SER A 107 4.83 -22.76 14.88
N PHE A 108 4.94 -23.21 13.62
CA PHE A 108 5.67 -22.47 12.59
C PHE A 108 5.14 -21.03 12.39
N PRO A 109 3.82 -20.78 12.29
CA PRO A 109 3.33 -19.41 12.16
C PRO A 109 3.54 -18.53 13.39
N MET A 110 3.59 -19.12 14.59
CA MET A 110 4.03 -18.39 15.78
C MET A 110 5.46 -17.89 15.59
N MET A 111 6.35 -18.76 15.08
CA MET A 111 7.73 -18.36 14.81
C MET A 111 7.88 -17.31 13.72
N VAL A 112 7.03 -17.34 12.69
CA VAL A 112 6.97 -16.27 11.67
C VAL A 112 6.61 -14.94 12.34
N ARG A 113 5.55 -14.90 13.17
CA ARG A 113 5.19 -13.69 13.92
C ARG A 113 6.35 -13.20 14.80
N ARG A 114 7.03 -14.10 15.53
CA ARG A 114 8.16 -13.72 16.41
C ARG A 114 9.36 -13.19 15.63
N LEU A 115 9.64 -13.74 14.44
CA LEU A 115 10.63 -13.16 13.53
C LEU A 115 10.22 -11.74 13.11
N LEU A 116 8.97 -11.54 12.69
CA LEU A 116 8.46 -10.21 12.32
C LEU A 116 8.54 -9.21 13.48
N ILE A 117 8.20 -9.62 14.71
CA ILE A 117 8.38 -8.79 15.92
C ILE A 117 9.85 -8.41 16.09
N THR A 118 10.76 -9.38 15.99
CA THR A 118 12.21 -9.17 16.14
C THR A 118 12.75 -8.17 15.12
N LEU A 119 12.29 -8.26 13.86
CA LEU A 119 12.78 -7.41 12.78
C LEU A 119 12.02 -6.08 12.64
N SER A 120 10.84 -5.95 13.27
CA SER A 120 9.95 -4.79 13.12
C SER A 120 10.63 -3.45 13.43
N PRO A 121 11.44 -3.27 14.50
CA PRO A 121 12.09 -1.98 14.77
C PRO A 121 13.02 -1.52 13.64
N PHE A 122 13.62 -2.47 12.92
CA PHE A 122 14.41 -2.17 11.73
C PHE A 122 13.52 -1.86 10.53
N VAL A 123 12.53 -2.72 10.25
CA VAL A 123 11.60 -2.57 9.12
C VAL A 123 10.88 -1.22 9.22
N GLU A 124 10.28 -0.89 10.37
CA GLU A 124 9.56 0.36 10.57
C GLU A 124 10.47 1.57 10.37
N ARG A 125 11.68 1.54 10.94
CA ARG A 125 12.62 2.66 10.81
C ARG A 125 12.98 2.93 9.34
N VAL A 126 13.34 1.89 8.59
CA VAL A 126 13.72 2.03 7.18
C VAL A 126 12.53 2.45 6.33
N TYR A 127 11.39 1.77 6.49
CA TYR A 127 10.13 2.11 5.82
C TYR A 127 9.75 3.57 6.08
N HIS A 128 9.76 3.99 7.35
CA HIS A 128 9.42 5.34 7.75
C HIS A 128 10.37 6.37 7.14
N GLN A 129 11.68 6.15 7.30
CA GLN A 129 12.70 7.08 6.85
C GLN A 129 12.66 7.27 5.33
N VAL A 130 12.58 6.19 4.55
CA VAL A 130 12.59 6.27 3.09
C VAL A 130 11.38 7.02 2.57
N PHE A 131 10.17 6.71 3.04
CA PHE A 131 8.96 7.38 2.54
C PHE A 131 8.80 8.81 3.07
N SER A 132 9.20 9.09 4.32
CA SER A 132 9.31 10.45 4.86
C SER A 132 10.23 11.33 4.00
N GLU A 133 11.45 10.84 3.74
CA GLU A 133 12.43 11.58 2.97
C GLU A 133 12.03 11.72 1.50
N ALA A 134 11.40 10.70 0.91
CA ALA A 134 10.82 10.80 -0.42
C ALA A 134 9.72 11.89 -0.49
N ALA A 135 8.78 11.88 0.46
CA ALA A 135 7.72 12.90 0.52
C ALA A 135 8.30 14.32 0.61
N LYS A 136 9.31 14.50 1.47
CA LYS A 136 10.01 15.78 1.65
C LYS A 136 10.82 16.19 0.42
N GLN A 137 11.70 15.33 -0.08
CA GLN A 137 12.59 15.67 -1.20
C GLN A 137 11.81 15.96 -2.49
N PHE A 138 10.74 15.22 -2.72
CA PHE A 138 9.91 15.40 -3.91
C PHE A 138 8.70 16.30 -3.66
N GLN A 139 8.57 16.95 -2.49
CA GLN A 139 7.48 17.88 -2.14
C GLN A 139 6.09 17.31 -2.48
N ALA A 140 5.85 16.07 -2.08
CA ALA A 140 4.67 15.29 -2.45
C ALA A 140 3.92 14.79 -1.20
N TRP A 141 2.61 14.67 -1.32
CA TRP A 141 1.86 13.80 -0.41
C TRP A 141 2.11 12.35 -0.82
N VAL A 142 2.42 11.48 0.13
CA VAL A 142 2.77 10.08 -0.16
C VAL A 142 2.02 9.15 0.76
N VAL A 143 1.17 8.29 0.20
CA VAL A 143 0.68 7.09 0.86
C VAL A 143 1.69 5.99 0.56
N GLY A 144 2.51 5.64 1.55
CA GLY A 144 3.75 4.88 1.36
C GLY A 144 3.56 3.39 1.09
N GLY A 145 2.37 2.93 0.72
CA GLY A 145 2.09 1.49 0.69
C GLY A 145 2.01 0.93 2.10
N SER A 146 2.33 -0.35 2.30
CA SER A 146 2.26 -0.95 3.64
C SER A 146 3.43 -1.86 4.00
N ALA A 147 3.57 -2.12 5.30
CA ALA A 147 4.61 -2.97 5.90
C ALA A 147 4.07 -3.71 7.14
N PRO A 148 4.62 -4.90 7.48
CA PRO A 148 4.31 -5.56 8.74
C PRO A 148 5.04 -4.87 9.90
N ILE A 149 4.29 -4.25 10.81
CA ILE A 149 4.83 -3.51 11.96
C ILE A 149 4.27 -4.08 13.26
N ALA A 150 5.17 -4.41 14.20
CA ALA A 150 4.85 -4.94 15.51
C ALA A 150 4.39 -3.87 16.50
N GLN A 151 3.41 -4.23 17.33
CA GLN A 151 2.96 -3.46 18.48
C GLN A 151 2.67 -4.44 19.62
N GLY A 152 3.60 -4.53 20.58
CA GLY A 152 3.59 -5.60 21.58
C GLY A 152 3.73 -6.96 20.93
N GLU A 153 2.83 -7.89 21.28
CA GLU A 153 2.80 -9.26 20.76
C GLU A 153 2.04 -9.41 19.42
N CYS A 154 1.51 -8.32 18.88
CA CYS A 154 0.83 -8.31 17.59
C CYS A 154 1.71 -7.72 16.50
N VAL A 155 1.52 -8.18 15.26
CA VAL A 155 2.08 -7.57 14.04
C VAL A 155 0.92 -7.19 13.14
N TYR A 156 0.86 -5.93 12.71
CA TYR A 156 -0.19 -5.41 11.86
C TYR A 156 0.36 -5.11 10.46
N ASN A 157 -0.47 -5.26 9.43
CA ASN A 157 -0.18 -4.66 8.12
C ASN A 157 -0.52 -3.17 8.18
N VAL A 158 0.51 -2.31 8.14
CA VAL A 158 0.40 -0.87 8.43
C VAL A 158 0.79 -0.02 7.23
N CYS A 159 -0.05 0.96 6.91
CA CYS A 159 0.21 1.99 5.91
C CYS A 159 0.42 3.35 6.57
N TYR A 160 1.52 4.03 6.20
CA TYR A 160 1.80 5.40 6.61
C TYR A 160 1.55 6.39 5.48
N THR A 161 0.92 7.52 5.81
CA THR A 161 0.78 8.67 4.90
C THR A 161 1.63 9.83 5.38
N TYR A 162 2.31 10.46 4.42
CA TYR A 162 3.23 11.56 4.64
C TYR A 162 2.77 12.83 3.92
N ASN A 163 2.96 13.97 4.56
CA ASN A 163 2.78 15.27 3.92
C ASN A 163 4.08 15.71 3.20
N PRO A 164 4.05 16.81 2.41
CA PRO A 164 5.22 17.32 1.69
C PRO A 164 6.39 17.80 2.57
N ALA A 165 6.21 17.93 3.89
CA ALA A 165 7.29 18.21 4.84
C ALA A 165 8.02 16.94 5.29
N GLY A 166 7.52 15.76 4.93
CA GLY A 166 8.00 14.45 5.39
C GLY A 166 7.35 13.97 6.70
N GLU A 167 6.36 14.68 7.22
CA GLU A 167 5.72 14.31 8.48
C GLU A 167 4.72 13.18 8.25
N ARG A 168 4.76 12.15 9.10
CA ARG A 168 3.76 11.07 9.11
C ARG A 168 2.46 11.60 9.71
N VAL A 169 1.45 11.82 8.86
CA VAL A 169 0.18 12.48 9.22
C VAL A 169 -0.99 11.53 9.36
N LEU A 170 -0.86 10.28 8.89
CA LEU A 170 -1.88 9.24 9.08
C LEU A 170 -1.24 7.86 9.17
N ILE A 171 -1.83 7.01 10.03
CA ILE A 171 -1.49 5.60 10.20
C ILE A 171 -2.78 4.81 9.98
N GLN A 172 -2.81 3.93 8.99
CA GLN A 172 -3.89 2.97 8.79
C GLN A 172 -3.35 1.57 9.06
N ARG A 173 -4.11 0.77 9.81
CA ARG A 173 -3.83 -0.67 10.00
C ARG A 173 -4.91 -1.47 9.27
N LYS A 174 -4.54 -2.56 8.62
CA LYS A 174 -5.46 -3.40 7.85
C LYS A 174 -6.48 -4.07 8.77
N ILE A 175 -7.76 -3.97 8.42
CA ILE A 175 -8.85 -4.52 9.25
C ILE A 175 -9.16 -5.96 8.82
N ASN A 176 -9.23 -6.22 7.52
CA ASN A 176 -9.61 -7.51 6.95
C ASN A 176 -8.39 -8.20 6.34
N LEU A 177 -7.95 -9.29 6.95
CA LEU A 177 -6.78 -10.04 6.51
C LEU A 177 -7.12 -11.08 5.44
N VAL A 178 -6.27 -11.22 4.41
CA VAL A 178 -6.34 -12.32 3.45
C VAL A 178 -5.73 -13.61 4.04
N PRO A 179 -5.99 -14.81 3.50
CA PRO A 179 -5.48 -16.07 4.06
C PRO A 179 -3.95 -16.09 4.30
N LEU A 180 -3.15 -15.50 3.41
CA LEU A 180 -1.69 -15.41 3.56
C LEU A 180 -1.23 -14.54 4.74
N GLU A 181 -2.08 -13.66 5.25
CA GLU A 181 -1.79 -12.82 6.41
C GLU A 181 -2.27 -13.44 7.72
N GLN A 182 -3.14 -14.45 7.66
CA GLN A 182 -3.73 -15.08 8.84
C GLN A 182 -2.80 -16.15 9.43
N GLU A 183 -3.32 -16.96 10.37
CA GLU A 183 -2.58 -17.91 11.17
C GLU A 183 -1.76 -18.92 10.35
N LEU A 184 -2.16 -19.32 9.15
CA LEU A 184 -1.39 -20.26 8.33
C LEU A 184 -0.30 -19.60 7.46
N GLY A 185 -0.20 -18.26 7.48
CA GLY A 185 0.77 -17.49 6.72
C GLY A 185 1.64 -16.61 7.62
N LEU A 186 1.55 -15.29 7.46
CA LEU A 186 2.33 -14.33 8.25
C LEU A 186 1.89 -14.20 9.71
N ASN A 187 0.71 -14.75 10.05
CA ASN A 187 0.14 -14.71 11.39
C ASN A 187 0.03 -13.27 11.92
N LEU A 188 -0.50 -12.35 11.11
CA LEU A 188 -0.75 -10.97 11.50
C LEU A 188 -2.00 -10.87 12.39
N CYS A 189 -2.12 -9.76 13.12
CA CYS A 189 -3.32 -9.39 13.84
C CYS A 189 -4.20 -8.49 12.97
N SER A 190 -5.52 -8.74 12.95
CA SER A 190 -6.48 -7.80 12.38
C SER A 190 -6.57 -6.55 13.26
N ALA A 191 -6.67 -5.39 12.63
CA ALA A 191 -6.85 -4.14 13.35
C ALA A 191 -8.30 -3.95 13.82
N PRO A 192 -8.52 -3.22 14.93
CA PRO A 192 -9.83 -2.65 15.23
C PRO A 192 -10.34 -1.79 14.06
N ARG A 193 -11.67 -1.60 13.99
CA ARG A 193 -12.33 -0.82 12.93
C ARG A 193 -12.15 0.70 13.11
N GLU A 194 -10.91 1.14 13.11
CA GLU A 194 -10.48 2.53 13.17
C GLU A 194 -10.04 2.99 11.78
N LEU A 195 -10.70 4.03 11.28
CA LEU A 195 -10.50 4.57 9.94
C LEU A 195 -10.24 6.08 10.02
N PRO A 196 -9.06 6.51 10.51
CA PRO A 196 -8.70 7.91 10.54
C PRO A 196 -8.64 8.52 9.14
N VAL A 197 -8.72 9.84 9.10
CA VAL A 197 -8.74 10.64 7.88
C VAL A 197 -7.83 11.85 8.05
N VAL A 198 -7.22 12.32 6.97
CA VAL A 198 -6.32 13.47 6.96
C VAL A 198 -6.75 14.50 5.92
N GLU A 199 -6.67 15.78 6.26
CA GLU A 199 -6.92 16.86 5.31
C GLU A 199 -5.75 16.99 4.32
N THR A 200 -6.07 17.01 3.03
CA THR A 200 -5.11 17.31 1.96
C THR A 200 -5.64 18.49 1.14
N PRO A 201 -4.79 19.21 0.38
CA PRO A 201 -5.26 20.26 -0.52
C PRO A 201 -6.28 19.81 -1.58
N ALA A 202 -6.40 18.51 -1.84
CA ALA A 202 -7.34 17.90 -2.77
C ALA A 202 -8.62 17.36 -2.11
N GLY A 203 -8.75 17.56 -0.80
CA GLY A 203 -9.84 17.03 0.03
C GLY A 203 -9.34 16.01 1.05
N LYS A 204 -10.24 15.63 1.94
CA LYS A 204 -9.93 14.68 3.01
C LYS A 204 -9.67 13.27 2.45
N LEU A 205 -8.56 12.67 2.87
CA LEU A 205 -8.06 11.36 2.45
C LEU A 205 -8.28 10.32 3.55
N GLY A 206 -8.78 9.15 3.16
CA GLY A 206 -8.75 7.92 3.96
C GLY A 206 -8.02 6.80 3.24
N VAL A 207 -7.65 5.73 3.97
CA VAL A 207 -6.93 4.57 3.43
C VAL A 207 -7.70 3.28 3.76
N LEU A 208 -7.85 2.39 2.78
CA LEU A 208 -8.39 1.04 2.94
C LEU A 208 -7.38 0.05 2.36
N ILE A 209 -6.72 -0.76 3.16
CA ILE A 209 -5.63 -1.62 2.66
C ILE A 209 -6.23 -2.87 2.01
N CYS A 210 -6.06 -3.00 0.70
CA CYS A 210 -6.42 -4.17 -0.11
C CYS A 210 -7.84 -4.70 0.19
N LEU A 211 -7.97 -5.85 0.86
CA LEU A 211 -9.27 -6.48 1.16
C LEU A 211 -10.25 -5.54 1.88
N ASP A 212 -9.78 -4.54 2.63
CA ASP A 212 -10.62 -3.50 3.23
C ASP A 212 -11.44 -2.72 2.17
N GLY A 213 -10.88 -2.51 0.97
CA GLY A 213 -11.55 -1.82 -0.13
C GLY A 213 -12.73 -2.60 -0.74
N PHE A 214 -12.85 -3.89 -0.42
CA PHE A 214 -14.01 -4.73 -0.78
C PHE A 214 -15.11 -4.68 0.28
N GLN A 215 -14.84 -4.11 1.45
CA GLN A 215 -15.83 -3.88 2.50
C GLN A 215 -16.46 -2.49 2.30
N HIS A 216 -17.52 -2.43 1.51
CA HIS A 216 -18.15 -1.16 1.12
C HIS A 216 -18.69 -0.33 2.30
N ASP A 217 -18.95 -0.94 3.45
CA ASP A 217 -19.36 -0.26 4.67
C ASP A 217 -18.18 0.51 5.33
N LEU A 218 -16.93 0.05 5.16
CA LEU A 218 -15.71 0.79 5.55
C LEU A 218 -15.54 2.02 4.66
N LEU A 219 -15.72 1.88 3.35
CA LEU A 219 -15.69 3.02 2.43
C LEU A 219 -16.79 4.03 2.77
N ALA A 220 -18.02 3.57 3.00
CA ALA A 220 -19.11 4.43 3.41
C ALA A 220 -18.82 5.15 4.74
N GLN A 221 -18.11 4.51 5.68
CA GLN A 221 -17.65 5.14 6.92
C GLN A 221 -16.65 6.27 6.66
N LEU A 222 -15.66 6.09 5.78
CA LEU A 222 -14.74 7.15 5.37
C LEU A 222 -15.49 8.33 4.73
N VAL A 223 -16.45 8.05 3.86
CA VAL A 223 -17.28 9.10 3.21
C VAL A 223 -18.10 9.88 4.23
N ARG A 224 -18.70 9.21 5.23
CA ARG A 224 -19.39 9.87 6.35
C ARG A 224 -18.47 10.77 7.19
N GLN A 225 -17.19 10.42 7.30
CA GLN A 225 -16.16 11.26 7.94
C GLN A 225 -15.70 12.43 7.06
N GLY A 226 -16.25 12.56 5.85
CA GLY A 226 -15.97 13.63 4.91
C GLY A 226 -14.88 13.31 3.89
N ALA A 227 -14.37 12.08 3.86
CA ALA A 227 -13.38 11.70 2.85
C ALA A 227 -13.93 11.91 1.43
N ARG A 228 -13.09 12.46 0.56
CA ARG A 228 -13.32 12.62 -0.88
C ARG A 228 -12.25 11.89 -1.70
N LEU A 229 -11.16 11.50 -1.06
CA LEU A 229 -10.13 10.64 -1.62
C LEU A 229 -10.04 9.38 -0.77
N VAL A 230 -9.96 8.22 -1.43
CA VAL A 230 -9.73 6.93 -0.78
C VAL A 230 -8.56 6.25 -1.48
N ALA A 231 -7.46 6.05 -0.76
CA ALA A 231 -6.35 5.24 -1.23
C ALA A 231 -6.57 3.77 -0.85
N MET A 232 -6.31 2.87 -1.80
CA MET A 232 -6.36 1.42 -1.58
C MET A 232 -5.07 0.76 -2.05
N PRO A 233 -3.97 0.85 -1.27
CA PRO A 233 -2.77 0.05 -1.53
C PRO A 233 -3.15 -1.43 -1.61
N SER A 234 -2.74 -2.10 -2.68
CA SER A 234 -3.15 -3.48 -2.96
C SER A 234 -2.01 -4.36 -3.45
N PHE A 235 -2.06 -5.64 -3.11
CA PHE A 235 -1.18 -6.68 -3.61
C PHE A 235 -2.00 -7.94 -3.92
N ASN A 236 -1.90 -8.44 -5.16
CA ASN A 236 -2.64 -9.61 -5.60
C ASN A 236 -1.68 -10.74 -5.98
N PRO A 237 -1.53 -11.79 -5.14
CA PRO A 237 -0.59 -12.89 -5.36
C PRO A 237 -1.15 -13.99 -6.29
N LEU A 238 -2.14 -13.65 -7.13
CA LEU A 238 -2.84 -14.60 -8.01
C LEU A 238 -2.68 -14.17 -9.48
N PRO A 239 -2.71 -15.11 -10.45
CA PRO A 239 -2.75 -14.75 -11.85
C PRO A 239 -3.93 -13.82 -12.17
N TRP A 240 -3.69 -12.80 -13.01
CA TRP A 240 -4.71 -11.83 -13.39
C TRP A 240 -5.55 -12.34 -14.57
N THR A 241 -6.36 -13.36 -14.32
CA THR A 241 -7.34 -13.88 -15.29
C THR A 241 -8.48 -12.88 -15.49
N PRO A 242 -9.31 -13.02 -16.55
CA PRO A 242 -10.50 -12.19 -16.72
C PRO A 242 -11.45 -12.23 -15.51
N GLU A 243 -11.63 -13.39 -14.88
CA GLU A 243 -12.47 -13.57 -13.69
C GLU A 243 -11.87 -12.83 -12.51
N GLN A 244 -10.55 -12.91 -12.32
CA GLN A 244 -9.85 -12.14 -11.29
C GLN A 244 -10.04 -10.64 -11.54
N ALA A 245 -9.84 -10.17 -12.77
CA ALA A 245 -10.02 -8.77 -13.13
C ALA A 245 -11.46 -8.28 -12.87
N GLN A 246 -12.47 -9.10 -13.15
CA GLN A 246 -13.88 -8.80 -12.85
C GLN A 246 -14.13 -8.78 -11.35
N GLY A 247 -13.56 -9.74 -10.60
CA GLY A 247 -13.66 -9.79 -9.15
C GLY A 247 -13.12 -8.52 -8.48
N TRP A 248 -12.02 -7.95 -9.00
CA TRP A 248 -11.48 -6.68 -8.51
C TRP A 248 -12.40 -5.47 -8.71
N GLU A 249 -13.36 -5.53 -9.64
CA GLU A 249 -14.35 -4.44 -9.80
C GLU A 249 -15.32 -4.37 -8.61
N ALA A 250 -15.56 -5.49 -7.91
CA ALA A 250 -16.39 -5.54 -6.69
C ALA A 250 -15.75 -4.85 -5.48
N GLY A 251 -14.49 -4.40 -5.60
CA GLY A 251 -13.80 -3.62 -4.57
C GLY A 251 -14.03 -2.11 -4.70
N LEU A 252 -12.93 -1.35 -4.72
CA LEU A 252 -12.98 0.11 -4.73
C LEU A 252 -13.76 0.70 -5.91
N TRP A 253 -13.74 0.06 -7.08
CA TRP A 253 -14.48 0.55 -8.24
C TRP A 253 -15.98 0.58 -7.96
N GLU A 254 -16.58 -0.54 -7.52
CA GLU A 254 -18.02 -0.61 -7.20
C GLU A 254 -18.35 0.27 -5.99
N GLY A 255 -17.50 0.24 -4.97
CA GLY A 255 -17.67 1.05 -3.77
C GLY A 255 -17.80 2.54 -4.09
N VAL A 256 -16.93 3.07 -4.96
CA VAL A 256 -16.99 4.47 -5.41
C VAL A 256 -18.25 4.77 -6.23
N GLN A 257 -18.83 3.80 -6.95
CA GLN A 257 -20.10 4.02 -7.67
C GLN A 257 -21.28 4.34 -6.74
N LYS A 258 -21.17 4.06 -5.44
CA LYS A 258 -22.19 4.37 -4.44
C LYS A 258 -22.06 5.79 -3.89
N HIS A 259 -20.97 6.50 -4.20
CA HIS A 259 -20.63 7.79 -3.60
C HIS A 259 -20.07 8.78 -4.64
N ARG A 260 -20.94 9.62 -5.21
CA ARG A 260 -20.51 10.71 -6.12
C ARG A 260 -19.55 11.68 -5.43
N GLY A 261 -18.60 12.22 -6.19
CA GLY A 261 -17.60 13.15 -5.68
C GLY A 261 -16.48 12.48 -4.86
N VAL A 262 -16.43 11.16 -4.81
CA VAL A 262 -15.32 10.39 -4.23
C VAL A 262 -14.42 9.87 -5.35
N ILE A 263 -13.11 10.03 -5.19
CA ILE A 263 -12.11 9.42 -6.06
C ILE A 263 -11.41 8.29 -5.27
N GLY A 264 -11.37 7.10 -5.89
CA GLY A 264 -10.59 5.96 -5.41
C GLY A 264 -9.26 5.88 -6.15
N ILE A 265 -8.17 5.56 -5.43
CA ILE A 265 -6.82 5.39 -5.98
C ILE A 265 -6.30 4.03 -5.54
N ASN A 266 -6.23 3.07 -6.46
CA ASN A 266 -5.82 1.69 -6.18
C ASN A 266 -4.49 1.38 -6.90
N PRO A 267 -3.33 1.59 -6.25
CA PRO A 267 -2.06 1.09 -6.75
C PRO A 267 -1.88 -0.40 -6.41
N MET A 268 -1.31 -1.15 -7.36
CA MET A 268 -1.06 -2.59 -7.23
C MET A 268 0.43 -2.91 -7.37
N GLY A 269 0.93 -3.79 -6.49
CA GLY A 269 2.24 -4.40 -6.66
C GLY A 269 2.19 -5.44 -7.77
N VAL A 270 3.21 -5.47 -8.62
CA VAL A 270 3.40 -6.50 -9.67
C VAL A 270 4.82 -7.06 -9.61
N GLY A 271 5.09 -8.17 -10.29
CA GLY A 271 6.41 -8.78 -10.32
C GLY A 271 6.55 -9.92 -9.34
N GLN A 272 7.79 -10.27 -8.97
CA GLN A 272 8.08 -11.53 -8.31
C GLN A 272 8.97 -11.35 -7.08
N LEU A 273 8.48 -11.85 -5.94
CA LEU A 273 9.24 -11.97 -4.71
C LEU A 273 9.33 -13.46 -4.35
N PHE A 274 10.47 -14.08 -4.68
CA PHE A 274 10.68 -15.53 -4.59
C PHE A 274 9.61 -16.32 -5.40
N ASP A 275 8.84 -17.18 -4.77
CA ASP A 275 7.77 -17.97 -5.38
C ASP A 275 6.43 -17.21 -5.46
N VAL A 276 6.35 -16.01 -4.87
CA VAL A 276 5.15 -15.18 -4.90
C VAL A 276 5.19 -14.27 -6.13
N MET A 277 4.33 -14.57 -7.10
CA MET A 277 4.10 -13.73 -8.27
C MET A 277 2.88 -12.85 -8.04
N ALA A 278 3.04 -11.54 -8.26
CA ALA A 278 1.98 -10.57 -8.19
C ALA A 278 1.62 -10.04 -9.56
N GLU A 279 0.32 -10.02 -9.86
CA GLU A 279 -0.24 -9.44 -11.07
C GLU A 279 -1.43 -8.56 -10.71
N GLY A 280 -1.63 -7.46 -11.43
CA GLY A 280 -2.63 -6.48 -11.08
C GLY A 280 -2.72 -5.35 -12.10
N ARG A 281 -3.84 -4.64 -12.09
CA ARG A 281 -3.99 -3.39 -12.84
C ARG A 281 -4.37 -2.27 -11.90
N SER A 282 -3.41 -1.39 -11.63
CA SER A 282 -3.64 -0.16 -10.88
C SER A 282 -4.70 0.70 -11.55
N SER A 283 -5.46 1.44 -10.76
CA SER A 283 -6.54 2.28 -11.26
C SER A 283 -6.78 3.53 -10.41
N ILE A 284 -7.31 4.56 -11.07
CA ILE A 284 -7.92 5.72 -10.43
C ILE A 284 -9.37 5.72 -10.89
N VAL A 285 -10.30 5.68 -9.95
CA VAL A 285 -11.73 5.47 -10.19
C VAL A 285 -12.57 6.61 -9.64
N ALA A 286 -13.68 6.90 -10.30
CA ALA A 286 -14.68 7.86 -9.85
C ALA A 286 -16.07 7.32 -10.22
N HIS A 287 -17.12 8.00 -9.77
CA HIS A 287 -18.47 7.64 -10.19
C HIS A 287 -18.59 7.74 -11.72
N LYS A 288 -19.28 6.79 -12.39
CA LYS A 288 -19.41 6.75 -13.86
C LYS A 288 -19.88 8.07 -14.49
N SER A 289 -20.76 8.81 -13.82
CA SER A 289 -21.20 10.13 -14.31
C SER A 289 -20.12 11.21 -14.27
N GLU A 290 -18.98 10.93 -13.66
CA GLU A 290 -17.84 11.84 -13.43
C GLU A 290 -16.60 11.40 -14.22
N THR A 291 -16.69 10.30 -14.99
CA THR A 291 -15.63 9.88 -15.92
C THR A 291 -16.00 10.21 -17.37
N PRO A 292 -15.02 10.57 -18.24
CA PRO A 292 -15.30 11.01 -19.62
C PRO A 292 -16.04 9.97 -20.48
N ASP A 293 -15.73 8.70 -20.27
CA ASP A 293 -16.23 7.54 -21.03
C ASP A 293 -17.36 6.79 -20.33
N LYS A 294 -17.78 7.25 -19.15
CA LYS A 294 -18.76 6.58 -18.27
C LYS A 294 -18.36 5.17 -17.81
N SER A 295 -17.08 4.80 -17.90
CA SER A 295 -16.58 3.50 -17.43
C SER A 295 -16.42 3.43 -15.91
N GLY A 296 -16.31 4.57 -15.23
CA GLY A 296 -15.94 4.65 -13.81
C GLY A 296 -14.43 4.65 -13.58
N TYR A 297 -13.61 4.56 -14.64
CA TYR A 297 -12.16 4.72 -14.59
C TYR A 297 -11.75 6.11 -15.08
N LEU A 298 -10.94 6.81 -14.29
CA LEU A 298 -10.23 8.02 -14.70
C LEU A 298 -8.88 7.65 -15.33
N CYS A 299 -8.21 6.65 -14.77
CA CYS A 299 -6.99 6.03 -15.30
C CYS A 299 -6.97 4.54 -14.94
N ARG A 300 -6.33 3.72 -15.77
CA ARG A 300 -6.12 2.29 -15.51
C ARG A 300 -4.86 1.81 -16.21
N ALA A 301 -4.10 0.94 -15.54
CA ALA A 301 -2.90 0.32 -16.10
C ALA A 301 -3.27 -0.54 -17.31
N GLN A 302 -2.41 -0.53 -18.32
CA GLN A 302 -2.62 -1.27 -19.56
C GLN A 302 -2.22 -2.74 -19.42
N THR A 303 -1.15 -2.98 -18.66
CA THR A 303 -0.52 -4.27 -18.44
C THR A 303 -0.79 -4.77 -17.02
N LYS A 304 -0.77 -6.10 -16.86
CA LYS A 304 -1.02 -6.74 -15.56
C LYS A 304 0.25 -7.01 -14.75
N ASP A 305 1.41 -6.86 -15.37
CA ASP A 305 2.68 -7.43 -14.92
C ASP A 305 3.86 -6.47 -15.11
N GLN A 306 3.67 -5.31 -15.76
CA GLN A 306 4.72 -4.29 -15.93
C GLN A 306 4.52 -3.11 -14.97
N GLU A 307 5.63 -2.42 -14.69
CA GLU A 307 5.56 -1.16 -13.94
C GLU A 307 4.87 -0.08 -14.77
N GLU A 308 3.91 0.61 -14.16
CA GLU A 308 3.20 1.75 -14.75
C GLU A 308 2.95 2.84 -13.70
N ILE A 309 3.08 4.10 -14.10
CA ILE A 309 2.75 5.27 -13.27
C ILE A 309 1.54 5.95 -13.89
N LEU A 310 0.40 5.85 -13.23
CA LEU A 310 -0.85 6.48 -13.67
C LEU A 310 -0.91 7.88 -13.08
N VAL A 311 -1.21 8.88 -13.91
CA VAL A 311 -1.32 10.28 -13.50
C VAL A 311 -2.64 10.85 -14.00
N TRP A 312 -3.46 11.38 -13.09
CA TRP A 312 -4.69 12.11 -13.39
C TRP A 312 -4.56 13.58 -12.96
#